data_AF-Q6QJ91-F1
#
_entry.id   AF-Q6QJ91-F1
#
_cell.length_a   1.000
_cell.length_b   1.000
_cell.length_c   1.000
_cell.angle_alpha   90.00
_cell.angle_beta   90.00
_cell.angle_gamma   90.00
#
_symmetry.space_group_name_H-M   'P 1'
#
loop_
_entity.id
_entity.type
_entity.pdbx_description
1 polymer ?
#
loop_
_entity_poly.entity_id
_entity_poly.type
_entity_poly.pdbx_seq_one_letter_code
_entity_poly.pdbx_strand_id
1 'polypeptide(L)'
;GAFDNERVVLPLTQYDVVIDRDSPRPGQQAFEKMTAGLYLGEIFRLVLLDLIDNKGNLIFEGQDVSSLRKPYCLDSSFLAYIEEDPFENLSETRDLFERTLGIKATKPELELCRRLAELVGTRAARLSACGVAAICKKKNIKSCHVGADGSVFNKYPH
;
A
#
# COMPACT_ATOMS: atom_id res chain seq x y z
N GLY A 1 16.53 4.82 1.28
CA GLY A 1 15.68 4.70 0.09
C GLY A 1 16.30 3.96 -1.08
N ALA A 2 17.56 4.20 -1.44
CA ALA A 2 18.18 3.68 -2.67
C ALA A 2 18.66 2.21 -2.63
N PHE A 3 18.29 1.42 -1.63
CA PHE A 3 18.68 0.01 -1.58
C PHE A 3 18.01 -0.74 -2.74
N ASP A 4 18.79 -1.57 -3.42
CA ASP A 4 18.38 -2.44 -4.53
C ASP A 4 17.73 -1.72 -5.72
N ASN A 5 18.28 -0.56 -6.13
CA ASN A 5 17.90 0.09 -7.39
C ASN A 5 18.18 -0.81 -8.62
N GLU A 6 19.11 -1.76 -8.50
CA GLU A 6 19.43 -2.76 -9.51
C GLU A 6 18.38 -3.87 -9.62
N ARG A 7 17.43 -3.94 -8.67
CA ARG A 7 16.25 -4.83 -8.67
C ARG A 7 16.60 -6.32 -8.63
N VAL A 8 17.54 -6.70 -7.77
CA VAL A 8 18.07 -8.06 -7.67
C VAL A 8 17.36 -8.87 -6.58
N VAL A 9 16.94 -8.22 -5.48
CA VAL A 9 16.49 -8.94 -4.26
C VAL A 9 15.12 -8.53 -3.76
N LEU A 10 14.66 -7.31 -4.07
CA LEU A 10 13.35 -6.84 -3.67
C LEU A 10 12.25 -7.57 -4.46
N PRO A 11 11.16 -8.01 -3.81
CA PRO A 11 10.07 -8.73 -4.45
C PRO A 11 9.14 -7.75 -5.19
N LEU A 12 9.65 -7.12 -6.25
CA LEU A 12 8.93 -6.12 -7.02
C LEU A 12 7.77 -6.78 -7.79
N THR A 13 6.59 -6.19 -7.66
CA THR A 13 5.42 -6.54 -8.46
C THR A 13 5.33 -5.65 -9.70
N GLN A 14 4.44 -6.01 -10.63
CA GLN A 14 4.12 -5.13 -11.76
C GLN A 14 3.65 -3.73 -11.33
N TYR A 15 2.99 -3.61 -10.17
CA TYR A 15 2.51 -2.33 -9.64
C TYR A 15 3.67 -1.46 -9.13
N ASP A 16 4.66 -2.07 -8.47
CA ASP A 16 5.87 -1.35 -8.04
C ASP A 16 6.67 -0.84 -9.26
N VAL A 17 6.69 -1.61 -10.35
CA VAL A 17 7.32 -1.19 -11.62
C VAL A 17 6.61 0.01 -12.24
N VAL A 18 5.28 0.05 -12.22
CA VAL A 18 4.50 1.21 -12.70
C VAL A 18 4.81 2.44 -11.85
N ILE A 19 4.80 2.32 -10.53
CA ILE A 19 5.16 3.43 -9.61
C ILE A 19 6.56 3.95 -9.91
N ASP A 20 7.54 3.06 -10.07
CA ASP A 20 8.91 3.49 -10.35
C ASP A 20 9.01 4.20 -11.71
N ARG A 21 8.41 3.64 -12.76
CA ARG A 21 8.38 4.21 -14.11
C ARG A 21 7.77 5.62 -14.13
N ASP A 22 6.66 5.83 -13.42
CA ASP A 22 5.91 7.07 -13.45
C ASP A 22 6.36 8.10 -12.38
N SER A 23 7.34 7.72 -11.56
CA SER A 23 7.91 8.61 -10.54
C SER A 23 8.82 9.70 -11.16
N PRO A 24 9.10 10.79 -10.43
CA PRO A 24 10.04 11.83 -10.89
C PRO A 24 11.48 11.35 -11.12
N ARG A 25 11.86 10.20 -10.55
CA ARG A 25 13.20 9.60 -10.67
C ARG A 25 13.07 8.09 -10.89
N PRO A 26 12.74 7.64 -12.11
CA PRO A 26 12.69 6.22 -12.43
C PRO A 26 14.04 5.53 -12.21
N GLY A 27 14.01 4.29 -11.73
CA GLY A 27 15.22 3.51 -11.40
C GLY A 27 15.92 3.94 -10.11
N GLN A 28 15.34 4.88 -9.35
CA GLN A 28 15.91 5.34 -8.07
C GLN A 28 14.95 5.09 -6.91
N GLN A 29 15.50 5.03 -5.69
CA GLN A 29 14.73 4.94 -4.46
C GLN A 29 13.85 3.67 -4.38
N ALA A 30 14.29 2.55 -4.96
CA ALA A 30 13.49 1.32 -5.05
C ALA A 30 12.92 0.87 -3.69
N PHE A 31 13.77 0.77 -2.67
CA PHE A 31 13.33 0.38 -1.32
C PHE A 31 12.36 1.38 -0.67
N GLU A 32 12.53 2.68 -0.92
CA GLU A 32 11.60 3.71 -0.41
C GLU A 32 10.24 3.62 -1.09
N LYS A 33 10.22 3.39 -2.41
CA LYS A 33 8.98 3.21 -3.18
C LYS A 33 8.15 2.02 -2.70
N MET A 34 8.80 1.01 -2.11
CA MET A 34 8.11 -0.16 -1.55
C MET A 34 7.64 0.01 -0.11
N THR A 35 8.17 0.97 0.65
CA THR A 35 7.97 1.06 2.11
C THR A 35 7.37 2.38 2.59
N ALA A 36 7.56 3.48 1.87
CA ALA A 36 7.08 4.78 2.29
C ALA A 36 5.57 4.95 2.09
N GLY A 37 4.91 5.62 3.04
CA GLY A 37 3.45 5.82 3.07
C GLY A 37 2.89 6.47 1.80
N LEU A 38 3.68 7.33 1.14
CA LEU A 38 3.32 7.96 -0.13
C LEU A 38 2.89 6.94 -1.21
N TYR A 39 3.51 5.76 -1.23
CA TYR A 39 3.32 4.79 -2.29
C TYR A 39 2.36 3.65 -1.91
N LEU A 40 2.02 3.49 -0.63
CA LEU A 40 1.14 2.40 -0.19
C LEU A 40 -0.27 2.54 -0.77
N GLY A 41 -0.84 3.75 -0.71
CA GLY A 41 -2.13 4.06 -1.34
C GLY A 41 -2.10 3.91 -2.87
N GLU A 42 -0.97 4.24 -3.49
CA GLU A 42 -0.82 4.12 -4.94
C GLU A 42 -0.74 2.66 -5.40
N ILE A 43 -0.06 1.78 -4.65
CA ILE A 43 -0.05 0.35 -4.92
C ILE A 43 -1.47 -0.21 -4.83
N PHE A 44 -2.18 0.16 -3.76
CA PHE A 44 -3.56 -0.25 -3.57
C PHE A 44 -4.44 0.18 -4.75
N ARG A 45 -4.36 1.45 -5.15
CA ARG A 45 -5.09 2.00 -6.31
C ARG A 45 -4.80 1.26 -7.61
N LEU A 46 -3.53 0.98 -7.89
CA LEU A 46 -3.11 0.27 -9.11
C LEU A 46 -3.63 -1.17 -9.16
N VAL A 47 -3.68 -1.86 -8.02
CA VAL A 47 -4.28 -3.20 -7.93
C VAL A 47 -5.78 -3.14 -8.21
N LEU A 48 -6.51 -2.16 -7.63
CA LEU A 48 -7.94 -2.00 -7.92
C LEU A 48 -8.18 -1.72 -9.41
N LEU A 49 -7.38 -0.85 -10.04
CA LEU A 49 -7.50 -0.60 -11.47
C LEU A 49 -7.19 -1.85 -12.32
N ASP A 50 -6.21 -2.67 -11.93
CA ASP A 50 -5.92 -3.92 -12.65
C ASP A 50 -7.11 -4.89 -12.61
N LEU A 51 -7.78 -5.00 -11.45
CA LEU A 51 -8.98 -5.82 -11.27
C LEU A 51 -10.16 -5.33 -12.13
N ILE A 52 -10.28 -4.02 -12.33
CA ILE A 52 -11.31 -3.40 -13.18
C ILE A 52 -10.98 -3.60 -14.66
N ASP A 53 -9.77 -3.20 -15.09
CA ASP A 53 -9.44 -3.08 -16.52
C ASP A 53 -8.99 -4.39 -17.15
N ASN A 54 -8.14 -5.13 -16.45
CA ASN A 54 -7.34 -6.20 -17.04
C ASN A 54 -7.78 -7.59 -16.59
N LYS A 55 -8.65 -7.67 -15.57
CA LYS A 55 -9.19 -8.93 -15.05
C LYS A 55 -10.67 -9.16 -15.38
N GLY A 56 -11.24 -8.35 -16.27
CA GLY A 56 -12.62 -8.52 -16.74
C GLY A 56 -13.65 -7.89 -15.81
N ASN A 57 -13.35 -6.72 -15.25
CA ASN A 57 -14.25 -5.94 -14.41
C ASN A 57 -14.75 -6.71 -13.17
N LEU A 58 -13.81 -7.32 -12.44
CA LEU A 58 -14.14 -8.21 -11.29
C LEU A 58 -14.74 -7.49 -10.08
N ILE A 59 -14.57 -6.17 -10.01
CA ILE A 59 -15.01 -5.34 -8.90
C ILE A 59 -15.64 -4.05 -9.43
N PHE A 60 -16.56 -3.49 -8.65
CA PHE A 60 -17.22 -2.21 -8.87
C PHE A 60 -17.97 -2.15 -10.21
N GLU A 61 -18.56 -3.26 -10.63
CA GLU A 61 -19.34 -3.33 -11.88
C GLU A 61 -20.47 -2.30 -11.88
N GLY A 62 -20.56 -1.52 -12.97
CA GLY A 62 -21.56 -0.46 -13.13
C GLY A 62 -21.37 0.77 -12.25
N GLN A 63 -20.29 0.86 -11.47
CA GLN A 63 -19.94 2.07 -10.70
C GLN A 63 -19.09 3.04 -11.53
N ASP A 64 -19.15 4.34 -11.22
CA ASP A 64 -18.20 5.31 -11.77
C ASP A 64 -16.87 5.23 -11.00
N VAL A 65 -15.83 4.77 -11.69
CA VAL A 65 -14.47 4.61 -11.14
C VAL A 65 -13.50 5.71 -11.60
N SER A 66 -14.01 6.81 -12.16
CA SER A 66 -13.19 7.93 -12.66
C SER A 66 -12.25 8.51 -11.59
N SER A 67 -12.71 8.60 -10.34
CA SER A 67 -11.90 9.04 -9.19
C SER A 67 -10.64 8.18 -8.96
N LEU A 68 -10.73 6.86 -9.19
CA LEU A 68 -9.60 5.94 -9.07
C LEU A 68 -8.55 6.11 -10.18
N ARG A 69 -8.90 6.77 -11.29
CA ARG A 69 -7.98 6.98 -12.43
C ARG A 69 -6.94 8.05 -12.16
N LYS A 70 -7.17 8.93 -11.19
CA LYS A 70 -6.22 9.96 -10.80
C LYS A 70 -5.06 9.32 -10.01
N PRO A 71 -3.80 9.39 -10.50
CA PRO A 71 -2.65 8.91 -9.75
C PRO A 71 -2.56 9.57 -8.37
N TYR A 72 -2.15 8.81 -7.36
CA TYR A 72 -1.99 9.26 -5.98
C TYR A 72 -3.26 9.88 -5.37
N CYS A 73 -4.45 9.47 -5.83
CA CYS A 73 -5.71 9.88 -5.21
C CYS A 73 -5.97 9.20 -3.86
N LEU A 74 -5.28 8.09 -3.59
CA LEU A 74 -5.30 7.37 -2.32
C LEU A 74 -3.92 7.46 -1.67
N ASP A 75 -3.90 7.76 -0.37
CA ASP A 75 -2.68 7.75 0.45
C ASP A 75 -2.72 6.61 1.48
N SER A 76 -1.65 6.49 2.29
CA SER A 76 -1.58 5.45 3.33
C SER A 76 -2.66 5.57 4.41
N SER A 77 -3.27 6.76 4.60
CA SER A 77 -4.34 6.91 5.58
C SER A 77 -5.62 6.20 5.13
N PHE A 78 -5.88 6.14 3.82
CA PHE A 78 -7.00 5.37 3.29
C PHE A 78 -6.90 3.90 3.71
N LEU A 79 -5.72 3.28 3.56
CA LEU A 79 -5.50 1.90 3.97
C LEU A 79 -5.59 1.73 5.49
N ALA A 80 -5.03 2.67 6.26
CA ALA A 80 -5.12 2.66 7.72
C ALA A 80 -6.58 2.65 8.20
N TYR A 81 -7.43 3.51 7.64
CA TYR A 81 -8.87 3.52 7.95
C TYR A 81 -9.55 2.19 7.61
N ILE A 82 -9.20 1.58 6.48
CA ILE A 82 -9.74 0.25 6.12
C ILE A 82 -9.32 -0.79 7.17
N GLU A 83 -8.05 -0.79 7.60
CA GLU A 83 -7.52 -1.74 8.58
C GLU A 83 -8.02 -1.49 10.02
N GLU A 84 -8.45 -0.27 10.34
CA GLU A 84 -9.02 0.08 11.66
C GLU A 84 -10.51 -0.22 11.78
N ASP A 85 -11.22 -0.46 10.67
CA ASP A 85 -12.65 -0.75 10.70
C ASP A 85 -12.95 -1.93 11.65
N PRO A 86 -13.66 -1.69 12.77
CA PRO A 86 -13.89 -2.70 13.79
C PRO A 86 -15.10 -3.59 13.50
N PHE A 87 -15.88 -3.28 12.45
CA PHE A 87 -17.14 -3.94 12.19
C PHE A 87 -16.98 -5.10 11.20
N GLU A 88 -17.56 -6.25 11.52
CA GLU A 88 -17.53 -7.44 10.64
C GLU A 88 -18.19 -7.20 9.27
N ASN A 89 -19.14 -6.27 9.21
CA ASN A 89 -19.81 -5.89 7.96
C ASN A 89 -19.06 -4.79 7.17
N LEU A 90 -17.90 -4.35 7.65
CA LEU A 90 -17.05 -3.32 7.06
C LEU A 90 -17.81 -2.03 6.74
N SER A 91 -18.65 -1.56 7.67
CA SER A 91 -19.49 -0.38 7.44
C SER A 91 -18.69 0.90 7.30
N GLU A 92 -17.63 1.10 8.09
CA GLU A 92 -16.81 2.32 7.99
C GLU A 92 -15.99 2.33 6.69
N THR A 93 -15.49 1.17 6.28
CA THR A 93 -14.85 0.95 4.98
C THR A 93 -15.80 1.32 3.86
N ARG A 94 -17.06 0.89 3.93
CA ARG A 94 -18.08 1.22 2.93
C ARG A 94 -18.31 2.72 2.83
N ASP A 95 -18.52 3.38 3.96
CA ASP A 95 -18.72 4.83 4.03
C ASP A 95 -17.49 5.59 3.51
N LEU A 96 -16.28 5.08 3.77
CA LEU A 96 -15.03 5.62 3.25
C LEU A 96 -14.97 5.55 1.72
N PHE A 97 -15.32 4.42 1.12
CA PHE A 97 -15.36 4.26 -0.34
C PHE A 97 -16.41 5.17 -0.98
N GLU A 98 -17.61 5.27 -0.42
CA GLU A 98 -18.66 6.12 -0.96
C GLU A 98 -18.28 7.61 -0.84
N ARG A 99 -17.77 8.05 0.32
CA ARG A 99 -17.38 9.45 0.54
C ARG A 99 -16.17 9.88 -0.30
N THR A 100 -15.18 9.00 -0.46
CA THR A 100 -13.89 9.37 -1.08
C THR A 100 -13.89 9.14 -2.58
N LEU A 101 -14.56 8.08 -3.04
CA LEU A 101 -14.51 7.63 -4.42
C LEU A 101 -15.86 7.67 -5.12
N GLY A 102 -16.97 7.81 -4.39
CA GLY A 102 -18.32 7.69 -4.94
C GLY A 102 -18.72 6.26 -5.28
N ILE A 103 -18.00 5.26 -4.76
CA ILE A 103 -18.19 3.84 -5.09
C ILE A 103 -18.97 3.14 -3.99
N LYS A 104 -20.08 2.49 -4.37
CA LYS A 104 -20.87 1.63 -3.48
C LYS A 104 -20.40 0.19 -3.58
N ALA A 105 -19.38 -0.15 -2.79
CA ALA A 105 -18.82 -1.49 -2.76
C ALA A 105 -19.72 -2.50 -2.04
N THR A 106 -19.80 -3.71 -2.58
CA THR A 106 -20.45 -4.88 -1.97
C THR A 106 -19.60 -5.47 -0.85
N LYS A 107 -20.18 -6.30 0.02
CA LYS A 107 -19.44 -6.95 1.13
C LYS A 107 -18.19 -7.72 0.66
N PRO A 108 -18.26 -8.59 -0.37
CA PRO A 108 -17.07 -9.31 -0.86
C PRO A 108 -15.97 -8.39 -1.40
N GLU A 109 -16.35 -7.27 -2.05
CA GLU A 109 -15.38 -6.28 -2.53
C GLU A 109 -14.70 -5.54 -1.37
N LEU A 110 -15.46 -5.22 -0.31
CA LEU A 110 -14.92 -4.62 0.91
C LEU A 110 -13.95 -5.58 1.61
N GLU A 111 -14.30 -6.87 1.71
CA GLU A 111 -13.41 -7.90 2.28
C GLU A 111 -12.12 -8.06 1.46
N LEU A 112 -12.23 -8.04 0.12
CA LEU A 112 -11.07 -8.03 -0.77
C LEU A 112 -10.21 -6.79 -0.52
N CYS A 113 -10.81 -5.61 -0.43
CA CYS A 113 -10.11 -4.35 -0.18
C CYS A 113 -9.43 -4.35 1.20
N ARG A 114 -10.09 -4.84 2.23
CA ARG A 114 -9.51 -5.03 3.57
C ARG A 114 -8.29 -5.92 3.50
N ARG A 115 -8.41 -7.08 2.84
CA ARG A 115 -7.29 -8.01 2.71
C ARG A 115 -6.13 -7.42 1.92
N LEU A 116 -6.42 -6.65 0.88
CA LEU A 116 -5.41 -5.97 0.08
C LEU A 116 -4.65 -4.92 0.89
N ALA A 117 -5.35 -4.11 1.70
CA ALA A 117 -4.74 -3.12 2.58
C ALA A 117 -3.75 -3.78 3.55
N GLU A 118 -4.20 -4.84 4.25
CA GLU A 118 -3.37 -5.62 5.18
C GLU A 118 -2.10 -6.17 4.50
N LEU A 119 -2.21 -6.68 3.27
CA LEU A 119 -1.07 -7.22 2.53
C LEU A 119 -0.06 -6.13 2.17
N VAL A 120 -0.53 -4.97 1.73
CA VAL A 120 0.33 -3.82 1.39
C VAL A 120 1.03 -3.29 2.64
N GLY A 121 0.29 -3.05 3.73
CA GLY A 121 0.83 -2.59 5.01
C GLY A 121 1.85 -3.57 5.61
N THR A 122 1.48 -4.85 5.70
CA THR A 122 2.35 -5.92 6.21
C THR A 122 3.63 -6.05 5.40
N ARG A 123 3.54 -5.99 4.06
CA ARG A 123 4.72 -6.03 3.18
C ARG A 123 5.66 -4.87 3.48
N ALA A 124 5.13 -3.65 3.58
CA ALA A 124 5.92 -2.45 3.87
C ALA A 124 6.63 -2.54 5.23
N ALA A 125 5.94 -3.03 6.26
CA ALA A 125 6.51 -3.23 7.60
C ALA A 125 7.64 -4.27 7.59
N ARG A 126 7.43 -5.43 6.95
CA ARG A 126 8.44 -6.50 6.87
C ARG A 126 9.68 -6.07 6.10
N LEU A 127 9.50 -5.37 4.97
CA LEU A 127 10.64 -4.82 4.22
C LEU A 127 11.40 -3.78 5.04
N SER A 128 10.71 -2.88 5.73
CA SER A 128 11.33 -1.89 6.62
C SER A 128 12.15 -2.56 7.73
N ALA A 129 11.62 -3.62 8.34
CA ALA A 129 12.33 -4.41 9.35
C ALA A 129 13.61 -5.07 8.81
N CYS A 130 13.67 -5.45 7.52
CA CYS A 130 14.91 -5.93 6.90
C CYS A 130 16.03 -4.89 6.95
N GLY A 131 15.71 -3.60 6.77
CA GLY A 131 16.70 -2.52 6.87
C GLY A 131 17.30 -2.42 8.27
N VAL A 132 16.46 -2.48 9.30
CA VAL A 132 16.89 -2.52 10.71
C VAL A 132 17.75 -3.75 10.98
N ALA A 133 17.26 -4.93 10.60
CA ALA A 133 17.96 -6.19 10.81
C ALA A 133 19.33 -6.24 10.11
N ALA A 134 19.44 -5.67 8.90
CA ALA A 134 20.69 -5.57 8.16
C ALA A 134 21.73 -4.72 8.90
N ILE A 135 21.32 -3.59 9.49
CA ILE A 135 22.20 -2.74 10.29
C ILE A 135 22.66 -3.48 11.55
N CYS A 136 21.73 -4.09 12.28
CA CYS A 136 22.06 -4.86 13.49
C CYS A 136 23.04 -5.98 13.19
N LYS A 137 22.79 -6.76 12.13
CA LYS A 137 23.69 -7.85 11.69
C LYS A 137 25.06 -7.32 11.29
N LYS A 138 25.13 -6.24 10.50
CA LYS A 138 26.39 -5.62 10.07
C LYS A 138 27.22 -5.08 11.24
N LYS A 139 26.56 -4.62 12.31
CA LYS A 139 27.18 -4.07 13.51
C LYS A 139 27.33 -5.07 14.65
N ASN A 140 26.93 -6.34 14.44
CA ASN A 140 26.89 -7.39 15.46
C ASN A 140 26.12 -6.98 16.74
N ILE A 141 25.03 -6.23 16.57
CA ILE A 141 24.12 -5.81 17.64
C ILE A 141 23.12 -6.93 17.89
N LYS A 142 23.16 -7.55 19.08
CA LYS A 142 22.25 -8.64 19.47
C LYS A 142 20.94 -8.16 20.09
N SER A 143 20.96 -6.98 20.73
CA SER A 143 19.80 -6.35 21.34
C SER A 143 19.99 -4.83 21.29
N CYS A 144 18.95 -4.10 20.90
CA CYS A 144 18.93 -2.64 20.88
C CYS A 144 17.50 -2.12 20.86
N HIS A 145 17.33 -0.85 21.24
CA HIS A 145 16.15 -0.09 20.90
C HIS A 145 16.35 0.62 19.56
N VAL A 146 15.31 0.66 18.74
CA VAL A 146 15.30 1.38 17.47
C VAL A 146 14.39 2.58 17.63
N GLY A 147 14.97 3.77 17.58
CA GLY A 147 14.19 5.00 17.50
C GLY A 147 13.49 5.05 16.15
N ALA A 148 12.17 4.99 16.15
CA ALA A 148 11.34 5.07 14.96
C ALA A 148 10.42 6.30 15.07
N ASP A 149 10.26 6.98 13.95
CA ASP A 149 9.39 8.15 13.79
C ASP A 149 8.86 8.19 12.35
N GLY A 150 7.87 9.04 12.09
CA GLY A 150 7.22 9.21 10.79
C GLY A 150 5.74 8.85 10.83
N SER A 151 4.98 9.40 9.88
CA SER A 151 3.52 9.24 9.84
C SER A 151 3.07 7.78 9.77
N VAL A 152 3.76 6.96 8.98
CA VAL A 152 3.43 5.52 8.87
C VAL A 152 3.65 4.81 10.20
N PHE A 153 4.80 5.03 10.86
CA PHE A 153 5.08 4.38 12.14
C PHE A 153 4.09 4.80 13.24
N ASN A 154 3.75 6.10 13.28
CA ASN A 154 2.93 6.66 14.35
C ASN A 154 1.41 6.47 14.15
N LYS A 155 0.94 6.29 12.91
CA LYS A 155 -0.49 6.35 12.56
C LYS A 155 -1.02 5.17 11.75
N TYR A 156 -0.14 4.30 11.23
CA TYR A 156 -0.60 3.10 10.53
C TYR A 156 -0.95 2.02 11.57
N PRO A 157 -2.02 1.23 11.37
CA PRO A 157 -2.48 0.27 12.38
C PRO A 157 -1.46 -0.85 12.58
N HIS A 158 -1.38 -1.35 13.82
CA HIS A 158 -0.43 -2.39 14.26
C HIS A 158 -1.15 -3.67 14.71
#